data_AF-A0A6J1W7X2-F1
#
_entry.id   AF-A0A6J1W7X2-F1
#
_cell.length_a   1.000
_cell.length_b   1.000
_cell.length_c   1.000
_cell.angle_alpha   90.00
_cell.angle_beta   90.00
_cell.angle_gamma   90.00
#
_symmetry.space_group_name_H-M   'P 1'
#
loop_
_entity.id
_entity.type
_entity.pdbx_description
1 polymer ?
#
loop_
_entity_poly.entity_id
_entity_poly.type
_entity_poly.pdbx_seq_one_letter_code
_entity_poly.pdbx_strand_id
1 'polypeptide(L)'
;MARFRFGRQHEGYRLISSDDSGFSDAQFEEPAPKIPWKAISLAVFLFVIGTILLITGSLIVTGHIDTKYSDRLWPMIVLGGIMFLPGAYHIRIAYYAYKEYPGYSFNDIPEFE
;
A
#
# COMPACT_ATOMS: atom_id res chain seq x y z
N MET A 1 -47.48 30.90 52.10
CA MET A 1 -47.14 29.87 51.08
C MET A 1 -46.44 30.56 49.91
N ALA A 2 -45.11 30.44 49.80
CA ALA A 2 -44.34 31.06 48.73
C ALA A 2 -44.23 30.10 47.54
N ARG A 3 -44.71 30.52 46.36
CA ARG A 3 -44.58 29.75 45.12
C ARG A 3 -43.22 30.03 44.49
N PHE A 4 -42.29 29.09 44.63
CA PHE A 4 -41.07 29.07 43.81
C PHE A 4 -41.45 28.76 42.36
N ARG A 5 -41.25 29.72 41.46
CA ARG A 5 -41.33 29.52 40.01
C ARG A 5 -39.97 29.07 39.52
N PHE A 6 -39.86 27.80 39.15
CA PHE A 6 -38.75 27.28 38.36
C PHE A 6 -38.83 27.87 36.95
N GLY A 7 -37.91 28.77 36.61
CA GLY A 7 -37.71 29.19 35.23
C GLY A 7 -37.09 28.04 34.45
N ARG A 8 -37.77 27.55 33.39
CA ARG A 8 -37.16 26.62 32.44
C ARG A 8 -36.09 27.38 31.66
N GLN A 9 -34.84 26.98 31.81
CA GLN A 9 -33.82 27.34 30.84
C GLN A 9 -34.12 26.59 29.55
N HIS A 10 -34.52 27.33 28.52
CA HIS A 10 -34.50 26.83 27.16
C HIS A 10 -33.04 26.93 26.71
N GLU A 11 -32.34 25.79 26.61
CA GLU A 11 -31.09 25.72 25.87
C GLU A 11 -31.40 26.01 24.40
N GLY A 12 -31.35 27.30 24.06
CA GLY A 12 -31.49 27.75 22.69
C GLY A 12 -30.33 27.25 21.86
N TYR A 13 -30.62 26.91 20.61
CA TYR A 13 -29.63 26.70 19.55
C TYR A 13 -28.65 27.88 19.55
N ARG A 14 -27.39 27.58 19.82
CA ARG A 14 -26.30 28.56 19.83
C ARG A 14 -25.88 28.78 18.38
N LEU A 15 -25.96 30.03 17.90
CA LEU A 15 -25.43 30.41 16.59
C LEU A 15 -23.95 30.01 16.52
N ILE A 16 -23.59 29.24 15.49
CA ILE A 16 -22.19 28.98 15.15
C ILE A 16 -21.55 30.36 14.92
N SER A 17 -20.48 30.63 15.65
CA SER A 17 -19.69 31.86 15.49
C SER A 17 -19.22 31.93 14.04
N SER A 18 -19.61 32.98 13.32
CA SER A 18 -19.21 33.28 11.93
C SER A 18 -17.72 33.62 11.78
N ASP A 19 -16.93 33.37 12.82
CA ASP A 19 -15.49 33.57 12.83
C ASP A 19 -14.87 32.37 12.12
N ASP A 20 -14.76 32.48 10.80
CA ASP A 20 -14.23 31.48 9.87
C ASP A 20 -12.69 31.30 10.02
N SER A 21 -12.10 31.86 11.07
CA SER A 21 -10.66 31.92 11.32
C SER A 21 -10.09 30.68 12.03
N GLY A 22 -10.93 29.72 12.40
CA GLY A 22 -10.51 28.50 13.11
C GLY A 22 -9.83 27.46 12.21
N PHE A 23 -9.97 27.59 10.89
CA PHE A 23 -9.52 26.62 9.91
C PHE A 23 -8.81 27.34 8.77
N SER A 24 -7.60 26.91 8.44
CA SER A 24 -6.90 27.36 7.23
C SER A 24 -7.07 26.32 6.14
N ASP A 25 -7.25 26.75 4.88
CA ASP A 25 -7.34 25.85 3.73
C ASP A 25 -6.13 24.90 3.64
N ALA A 26 -4.96 25.37 4.11
CA ALA A 26 -3.72 24.60 4.21
C ALA A 26 -3.82 23.35 5.11
N GLN A 27 -4.78 23.23 6.02
CA GLN A 27 -4.95 22.02 6.84
C GLN A 27 -5.57 20.85 6.04
N PHE A 28 -6.25 21.16 4.95
CA PHE A 28 -6.90 20.17 4.07
C PHE A 28 -6.03 19.81 2.87
N GLU A 29 -4.91 20.50 2.68
CA GLU A 29 -3.91 20.10 1.70
C GLU A 29 -3.22 18.83 2.18
N GLU A 30 -3.37 17.75 1.40
CA GLU A 30 -2.63 16.53 1.68
C GLU A 30 -1.13 16.80 1.58
N PRO A 31 -0.33 16.40 2.58
CA PRO A 31 1.11 16.56 2.51
C PRO A 31 1.64 15.79 1.30
N ALA A 32 2.68 16.32 0.65
CA ALA A 32 3.28 15.69 -0.52
C ALA A 32 3.59 14.20 -0.21
N PRO A 33 3.06 13.25 -1.01
CA PRO A 33 3.19 11.83 -0.72
C PRO A 33 4.66 11.44 -0.71
N LYS A 34 5.12 10.89 0.42
CA LYS A 34 6.49 10.39 0.53
C LYS A 34 6.58 9.08 -0.24
N ILE A 35 7.52 8.99 -1.18
CA ILE A 35 7.73 7.77 -1.96
C ILE A 35 8.47 6.75 -1.09
N PRO A 36 7.90 5.57 -0.79
CA PRO A 36 8.52 4.56 0.06
C PRO A 36 9.59 3.76 -0.70
N TRP A 37 10.74 4.39 -0.94
CA TRP A 37 11.86 3.83 -1.72
C TRP A 37 12.36 2.47 -1.22
N LYS A 38 12.36 2.25 0.10
CA LYS A 38 12.76 0.96 0.71
C LYS A 38 11.80 -0.16 0.32
N ALA A 39 10.50 0.10 0.32
CA ALA A 39 9.49 -0.89 -0.02
C ALA A 39 9.54 -1.23 -1.51
N ILE A 40 9.72 -0.21 -2.36
CA ILE A 40 9.86 -0.39 -3.80
C ILE A 40 11.13 -1.20 -4.13
N SER A 41 12.26 -0.90 -3.49
CA SER A 41 13.51 -1.63 -3.74
C SER A 41 13.38 -3.11 -3.34
N LEU A 42 12.74 -3.40 -2.21
CA LEU A 42 12.45 -4.76 -1.78
C LEU A 42 11.51 -5.49 -2.75
N ALA A 43 10.44 -4.85 -3.20
CA ALA A 43 9.50 -5.43 -4.17
C ALA A 43 10.20 -5.75 -5.50
N VAL A 44 11.04 -4.85 -6.00
CA VAL A 44 11.87 -5.05 -7.20
C VAL A 44 12.82 -6.22 -7.01
N PHE A 45 13.49 -6.31 -5.87
CA PHE A 45 14.39 -7.42 -5.55
C PHE A 45 13.66 -8.78 -5.57
N LEU A 46 12.53 -8.88 -4.87
CA LEU A 46 11.71 -10.10 -4.85
C LEU A 46 11.22 -10.48 -6.24
N PHE A 47 10.76 -9.50 -7.03
CA PHE A 47 10.28 -9.74 -8.38
C PHE A 47 11.39 -10.23 -9.32
N VAL A 48 12.55 -9.58 -9.32
CA VAL A 48 13.67 -9.95 -10.19
C VAL A 48 14.17 -11.35 -9.86
N ILE A 49 14.43 -11.64 -8.58
CA ILE A 49 14.93 -12.96 -8.18
C ILE A 49 13.87 -14.04 -8.38
N GLY A 50 12.61 -13.76 -8.04
CA GLY A 50 11.50 -14.68 -8.26
C GLY A 50 11.33 -15.03 -9.74
N THR A 51 11.44 -14.03 -10.62
CA THR A 51 11.36 -14.22 -12.08
C THR A 51 12.53 -15.04 -12.60
N ILE A 52 13.76 -14.78 -12.14
CA ILE A 52 14.95 -15.56 -12.54
C ILE A 52 14.80 -17.02 -12.12
N LEU A 53 14.37 -17.28 -10.89
CA LEU A 53 14.13 -18.63 -10.36
C LEU A 53 13.03 -19.36 -11.14
N LEU A 54 11.93 -18.68 -11.47
CA LEU A 54 10.84 -19.25 -12.27
C LEU A 54 11.30 -19.59 -13.69
N ILE A 55 12.01 -18.69 -14.37
CA ILE A 55 12.51 -18.90 -15.73
C ILE A 55 13.51 -20.07 -15.74
N THR A 56 14.49 -20.02 -14.84
CA THR A 56 15.56 -21.03 -14.77
C THR A 56 14.97 -22.39 -14.37
N GLY A 57 14.12 -22.44 -13.34
CA GLY A 57 13.45 -23.66 -12.92
C GLY A 57 12.59 -24.26 -14.03
N SER A 58 11.83 -23.43 -14.76
CA SER A 58 10.99 -23.88 -15.87
C SER A 58 11.82 -24.42 -17.04
N LEU A 59 12.94 -23.77 -17.39
CA LEU A 59 13.87 -24.23 -18.43
C LEU A 59 14.48 -25.60 -18.09
N ILE A 60 14.78 -25.83 -16.81
CA ILE A 60 15.36 -27.11 -16.37
C ILE A 60 14.32 -28.24 -16.38
N VAL A 61 13.09 -27.96 -15.90
CA VAL A 61 12.01 -28.97 -15.91
C VAL A 61 11.55 -29.32 -17.32
N THR A 62 11.56 -28.36 -18.25
CA THR A 62 11.21 -28.61 -19.66
C THR A 62 12.32 -29.30 -20.46
N GLY A 63 13.48 -29.60 -19.83
CA GLY A 63 14.59 -30.29 -20.48
C GLY A 63 15.40 -29.45 -21.45
N HIS A 64 15.22 -28.12 -21.47
CA HIS A 64 16.08 -27.21 -22.23
C HIS A 64 17.51 -27.14 -21.68
N ILE A 65 17.65 -27.40 -20.37
CA ILE A 65 18.94 -27.53 -19.70
C ILE A 65 19.01 -28.97 -19.18
N ASP A 66 19.90 -29.76 -19.77
CA ASP A 66 20.08 -31.16 -19.39
C ASP A 66 20.85 -31.24 -18.07
N THR A 67 20.10 -31.44 -16.98
CA THR A 67 20.69 -31.62 -15.65
C THR A 67 20.38 -33.02 -15.15
N LYS A 68 21.38 -33.69 -14.58
CA LYS A 68 21.27 -35.05 -14.03
C LYS A 68 20.18 -35.19 -12.93
N TYR A 69 19.68 -34.07 -12.40
CA TYR A 69 18.74 -34.02 -11.29
C TYR A 69 17.58 -33.05 -11.52
N SER A 70 17.09 -32.90 -12.76
CA SER A 70 15.98 -31.98 -13.08
C SER A 70 14.74 -32.18 -12.21
N ASP A 71 14.44 -33.42 -11.81
CA ASP A 71 13.32 -33.77 -10.93
C ASP A 71 13.43 -33.17 -9.52
N ARG A 72 14.64 -32.78 -9.09
CA ARG A 72 14.91 -32.22 -7.76
C ARG A 72 14.80 -30.69 -7.73
N LEU A 73 14.60 -30.05 -8.87
CA LEU A 73 14.66 -28.59 -9.03
C LEU A 73 13.27 -27.93 -9.00
N TRP A 74 12.19 -28.71 -8.83
CA TRP A 74 10.85 -28.20 -8.55
C TRP A 74 10.77 -27.18 -7.38
N PRO A 75 11.59 -27.26 -6.30
CA PRO A 75 11.51 -26.27 -5.22
C PRO A 75 11.97 -24.88 -5.67
N MET A 76 12.82 -24.78 -6.70
CA MET A 76 13.20 -23.48 -7.26
C MET A 76 12.01 -22.77 -7.92
N ILE A 77 11.15 -23.52 -8.61
CA ILE A 77 9.93 -22.98 -9.21
C ILE A 77 8.96 -22.52 -8.11
N VAL A 78 8.77 -23.35 -7.08
CA VAL A 78 7.89 -23.00 -5.95
C VAL A 78 8.39 -21.77 -5.21
N LEU A 79 9.68 -21.72 -4.89
CA LEU A 79 10.30 -20.57 -4.24
C LEU A 79 10.20 -19.32 -5.12
N GLY A 80 10.48 -19.46 -6.41
CA GLY A 80 10.33 -18.40 -7.40
C GLY A 80 8.90 -17.85 -7.42
N GLY A 81 7.89 -18.72 -7.40
CA GLY A 81 6.48 -18.34 -7.34
C GLY A 81 6.11 -17.58 -6.05
N ILE A 82 6.58 -18.07 -4.89
CA ILE A 82 6.35 -17.43 -3.59
C ILE A 82 6.98 -16.04 -3.53
N MET A 83 8.16 -15.85 -4.11
CA MET A 83 8.83 -14.53 -4.17
C MET A 83 8.21 -13.61 -5.23
N PHE A 84 7.81 -14.17 -6.38
CA PHE A 84 7.27 -13.42 -7.50
C PHE A 84 5.92 -12.78 -7.20
N LEU A 85 4.98 -13.51 -6.55
CA LEU A 85 3.65 -13.01 -6.23
C LEU A 85 3.65 -11.67 -5.46
N PRO A 86 4.30 -11.56 -4.29
CA PRO A 86 4.35 -10.31 -3.54
C PRO A 86 5.17 -9.24 -4.28
N GLY A 87 6.27 -9.59 -4.95
CA GLY A 87 7.07 -8.64 -5.72
C GLY A 87 6.28 -7.99 -6.87
N ALA A 88 5.59 -8.80 -7.67
CA ALA A 88 4.77 -8.34 -8.79
C ALA A 88 3.58 -7.48 -8.33
N TYR A 89 2.94 -7.87 -7.22
CA TYR A 89 1.83 -7.13 -6.65
C TYR A 89 2.22 -5.71 -6.22
N HIS A 90 3.32 -5.58 -5.46
CA HIS A 90 3.77 -4.27 -4.98
C HIS A 90 4.34 -3.39 -6.10
N ILE A 91 5.04 -3.96 -7.09
CA ILE A 91 5.50 -3.21 -8.27
C ILE A 91 4.32 -2.68 -9.08
N ARG A 92 3.26 -3.47 -9.25
CA ARG A 92 2.04 -3.05 -9.96
C ARG A 92 1.40 -1.83 -9.29
N ILE A 93 1.26 -1.87 -7.96
CA ILE A 93 0.70 -0.73 -7.19
C ILE A 93 1.61 0.49 -7.31
N ALA A 94 2.92 0.33 -7.12
CA ALA A 94 3.88 1.41 -7.26
C ALA A 94 3.87 2.03 -8.67
N TYR A 95 3.70 1.21 -9.71
CA TYR A 95 3.59 1.67 -11.09
C TYR A 95 2.31 2.47 -11.35
N TYR A 96 1.16 2.04 -10.82
CA TYR A 96 -0.08 2.79 -10.96
C TYR A 96 -0.10 4.07 -10.11
N ALA A 97 0.50 4.05 -8.93
CA ALA A 97 0.72 5.24 -8.11
C ALA A 97 1.63 6.25 -8.83
N TYR A 98 2.70 5.79 -9.50
CA TYR A 98 3.56 6.65 -10.31
C TYR A 98 2.85 7.25 -11.53
N LYS A 99 1.88 6.54 -12.11
CA LYS A 99 1.06 7.04 -13.23
C LYS A 99 -0.14 7.89 -12.79
N GLU A 100 -0.27 8.20 -11.51
CA GLU A 100 -1.37 9.00 -10.93
C GLU A 100 -2.76 8.42 -11.30
N TYR A 101 -2.87 7.09 -11.40
CA TYR A 101 -4.16 6.46 -11.62
C TYR A 101 -5.06 6.69 -10.39
N PRO A 102 -6.31 7.18 -10.57
CA PRO A 102 -7.20 7.46 -9.46
C PRO A 102 -7.47 6.17 -8.67
N GLY A 103 -7.21 6.21 -7.37
CA GLY A 103 -7.37 5.07 -6.45
C GLY A 103 -6.08 4.29 -6.14
N TYR A 104 -4.92 4.72 -6.63
CA TYR A 104 -3.62 4.18 -6.23
C TYR A 104 -2.78 5.26 -5.56
N SER A 105 -2.44 5.06 -4.29
CA SER A 105 -1.53 5.95 -3.56
C SER A 105 -0.27 5.21 -3.12
N PHE A 106 0.83 5.95 -3.00
CA PHE A 106 2.04 5.43 -2.36
C PHE A 106 1.80 5.07 -0.89
N ASN A 107 0.76 5.63 -0.26
CA ASN A 107 0.34 5.31 1.11
C ASN A 107 -0.20 3.87 1.25
N ASP A 108 -0.59 3.22 0.15
CA ASP A 108 -1.09 1.84 0.16
C ASP A 108 0.05 0.81 0.24
N ILE A 109 1.30 1.26 0.12
CA ILE A 109 2.50 0.42 0.20
C ILE A 109 2.99 0.44 1.66
N PRO A 110 3.09 -0.73 2.33
CA PRO A 110 3.62 -0.78 3.69
C PRO A 110 5.02 -0.18 3.73
N GLU A 111 5.22 0.78 4.64
CA GLU A 111 6.56 1.28 4.94
C GLU A 111 7.29 0.19 5.76
N PHE A 112 8.35 -0.36 5.18
CA PHE A 112 9.27 -1.24 5.90
C PHE A 112 10.34 -0.36 6.53
N GLU A 113 10.25 -0.16 7.85
CA GLU A 113 11.26 0.52 8.67
C GLU A 113 12.60 -0.22 8.65
#